data_AF-A0A161Z0H7-F1
#
_entry.id   AF-A0A161Z0H7-F1
#
_cell.length_a   1.000
_cell.length_b   1.000
_cell.length_c   1.000
_cell.angle_alpha   90.00
_cell.angle_beta   90.00
_cell.angle_gamma   90.00
#
_symmetry.space_group_name_H-M   'P 1'
#
loop_
_entity.id
_entity.type
_entity.pdbx_description
1 polymer ?
#
loop_
_entity_poly.entity_id
_entity_poly.type
_entity_poly.pdbx_seq_one_letter_code
_entity_poly.pdbx_strand_id
1 'polypeptide(L)'
;MRKHLIVFVLLFTLSGCLYETMYKNADRLALNRLEGIVELSDAQEQYFLVSFNAFQLIHQKEYMPEYLKWLKVLKNEWQSLDESQLKQLADEVQGHWHEVTKRINEPTLTLLLGLEEQQKQQLMSTLKERAQSRAKNTDRLERAIERFEDILGDLSPIQRSIITKYFDETEYNREVWNLHTQSRLTRLDALLALKTPLKQTERQLMAHNVFNTMDNASEHLKRVRTQWMNKQIKLLINMRETLSPSQKRHVDEFFQSWIDIVDELIKAKL
;
A
#
# COMPACT_ATOMS: atom_id res chain seq x y z
N MET A 1 -5.80 -19.51 38.23
CA MET A 1 -6.64 -19.66 37.02
C MET A 1 -7.46 -18.41 36.70
N ARG A 2 -8.35 -17.92 37.57
CA ARG A 2 -9.24 -16.76 37.29
C ARG A 2 -8.52 -15.42 37.03
N LYS A 3 -7.34 -15.19 37.63
CA LYS A 3 -6.52 -13.99 37.42
C LYS A 3 -5.80 -13.96 36.06
N HIS A 4 -5.44 -15.12 35.51
CA HIS A 4 -4.79 -15.20 34.18
C HIS A 4 -5.81 -15.08 33.04
N LEU A 5 -7.05 -15.50 33.26
CA LEU A 5 -8.15 -15.31 32.32
C LEU A 5 -8.47 -13.82 32.10
N ILE A 6 -8.44 -13.02 33.17
CA ILE A 6 -8.67 -11.57 33.10
C ILE A 6 -7.58 -10.85 32.32
N VAL A 7 -6.30 -11.24 32.51
CA VAL A 7 -5.17 -10.68 31.75
C VAL A 7 -5.25 -11.05 30.27
N PHE A 8 -5.63 -12.29 29.94
CA PHE A 8 -5.84 -12.71 28.56
C PHE A 8 -7.00 -11.96 27.90
N VAL A 9 -8.12 -11.80 28.59
CA VAL A 9 -9.27 -11.01 28.10
C VAL A 9 -8.89 -9.53 27.92
N LEU A 10 -8.12 -8.94 28.85
CA LEU A 10 -7.62 -7.57 28.72
C LEU A 10 -6.69 -7.41 27.50
N LEU A 11 -5.76 -8.34 27.27
CA LEU A 11 -4.86 -8.30 26.10
C LEU A 11 -5.63 -8.43 24.77
N PHE A 12 -6.70 -9.21 24.72
CA PHE A 12 -7.56 -9.31 23.54
C PHE A 12 -8.45 -8.07 23.33
N THR A 13 -8.84 -7.34 24.39
CA THR A 13 -9.58 -6.07 24.25
C THR A 13 -8.69 -4.88 23.90
N LEU A 14 -7.36 -4.99 24.09
CA LEU A 14 -6.42 -3.91 23.80
C LEU A 14 -6.01 -3.84 22.33
N SER A 15 -6.19 -4.90 21.53
CA SER A 15 -5.84 -4.87 20.11
C SER A 15 -6.75 -3.92 19.32
N GLY A 16 -8.07 -3.94 19.54
CA GLY A 16 -9.00 -3.00 18.91
C GLY A 16 -8.72 -1.55 19.31
N CYS A 17 -8.61 -1.30 20.61
CA CYS A 17 -8.22 0.01 21.16
C CYS A 17 -6.88 0.52 20.61
N LEU A 18 -5.93 -0.38 20.33
CA LEU A 18 -4.64 -0.02 19.74
C LEU A 18 -4.81 0.48 18.31
N TYR A 19 -5.59 -0.20 17.47
CA TYR A 19 -5.85 0.24 16.09
C TYR A 19 -6.61 1.55 16.05
N GLU A 20 -7.64 1.74 16.88
CA GLU A 20 -8.34 3.01 17.00
C GLU A 20 -7.38 4.13 17.43
N THR A 21 -6.53 3.89 18.43
CA THR A 21 -5.56 4.87 18.92
C THR A 21 -4.51 5.22 17.86
N MET A 22 -3.97 4.22 17.15
CA MET A 22 -3.04 4.43 16.05
C MET A 22 -3.71 5.23 14.93
N TYR A 23 -4.95 4.92 14.59
CA TYR A 23 -5.70 5.63 13.57
C TYR A 23 -5.95 7.08 13.99
N LYS A 24 -6.40 7.35 15.22
CA LYS A 24 -6.56 8.73 15.74
C LYS A 24 -5.28 9.57 15.72
N ASN A 25 -4.11 8.94 15.74
CA ASN A 25 -2.81 9.61 15.66
C ASN A 25 -2.09 9.34 14.33
N ALA A 26 -2.83 8.93 13.29
CA ALA A 26 -2.25 8.57 11.99
C ALA A 26 -1.54 9.75 11.34
N ASP A 27 -1.99 10.99 11.60
CA ASP A 27 -1.35 12.22 11.16
C ASP A 27 0.09 12.34 11.69
N ARG A 28 0.30 12.17 13.00
CA ARG A 28 1.61 12.21 13.63
C ARG A 28 2.49 11.04 13.20
N LEU A 29 1.93 9.84 13.07
CA LEU A 29 2.66 8.68 12.58
C LEU A 29 3.13 8.89 11.13
N ALA A 30 2.28 9.47 10.29
CA ALA A 30 2.61 9.79 8.91
C ALA A 30 3.64 10.93 8.82
N LEU A 31 3.54 11.95 9.69
CA LEU A 31 4.51 13.04 9.78
C LEU A 31 5.90 12.51 10.15
N ASN A 32 6.01 11.73 11.24
CA ASN A 32 7.27 11.11 11.65
C ASN A 32 7.89 10.27 10.51
N ARG A 33 7.04 9.63 9.70
CA ARG A 33 7.52 8.84 8.56
C ARG A 33 8.04 9.72 7.42
N LEU A 34 7.40 10.87 7.19
CA LEU A 34 7.79 11.87 6.21
C LEU A 34 9.08 12.59 6.62
N GLU A 35 9.26 12.90 7.90
CA GLU A 35 10.48 13.50 8.45
C GLU A 35 11.71 12.58 8.28
N GLY A 36 11.50 11.26 8.32
CA GLY A 36 12.53 10.31 7.92
C GLY A 36 12.89 10.32 6.42
N ILE A 37 12.28 11.20 5.61
CA ILE A 37 12.55 11.43 4.19
C ILE A 37 13.08 12.84 3.96
N VAL A 38 12.45 13.84 4.58
CA VAL A 38 12.78 15.25 4.43
C VAL A 38 12.41 15.98 5.71
N GLU A 39 13.34 16.78 6.24
CA GLU A 39 13.08 17.60 7.42
C GLU A 39 12.19 18.77 7.04
N LEU A 40 11.05 18.92 7.70
CA LEU A 40 10.07 19.98 7.43
C LEU A 40 10.29 21.15 8.38
N SER A 41 9.82 22.34 7.99
CA SER A 41 9.68 23.47 8.91
C SER A 41 8.34 23.39 9.65
N ASP A 42 8.22 24.05 10.81
CA ASP A 42 6.98 24.11 11.61
C ASP A 42 5.73 24.45 10.76
N ALA A 43 5.88 25.38 9.79
CA ALA A 43 4.79 25.77 8.90
C ALA A 43 4.39 24.65 7.93
N GLN A 44 5.36 23.90 7.41
CA GLN A 44 5.12 22.76 6.52
C GLN A 44 4.55 21.56 7.28
N GLU A 45 5.02 21.30 8.50
CA GLU A 45 4.44 20.29 9.41
C GLU A 45 2.98 20.60 9.71
N GLN A 46 2.68 21.84 10.10
CA GLN A 46 1.31 22.26 10.38
C GLN A 46 0.42 22.13 9.13
N TYR A 47 0.94 22.50 7.96
CA TYR A 47 0.22 22.31 6.69
C TYR A 47 -0.05 20.83 6.40
N PHE A 48 0.93 19.96 6.63
CA PHE A 48 0.81 18.51 6.48
C PHE A 48 -0.27 17.95 7.42
N LEU A 49 -0.22 18.27 8.71
CA LEU A 49 -1.17 17.78 9.71
C LEU A 49 -2.61 18.19 9.39
N VAL A 50 -2.84 19.46 9.01
CA VAL A 50 -4.18 19.94 8.61
C VAL A 50 -4.68 19.20 7.36
N SER A 51 -3.82 19.07 6.35
CA SER A 51 -4.17 18.41 5.10
C SER A 51 -4.44 16.90 5.28
N PHE A 52 -3.64 16.25 6.12
CA PHE A 52 -3.78 14.84 6.44
C PHE A 52 -5.08 14.59 7.20
N ASN A 53 -5.38 15.39 8.23
CA ASN A 53 -6.61 15.24 9.01
C ASN A 53 -7.86 15.46 8.13
N ALA A 54 -7.84 16.43 7.22
CA ALA A 54 -8.91 16.62 6.26
C ALA A 54 -9.10 15.39 5.34
N PHE A 55 -8.01 14.81 4.84
CA PHE A 55 -8.07 13.58 4.06
C PHE A 55 -8.52 12.38 4.90
N GLN A 56 -8.08 12.27 6.15
CA GLN A 56 -8.40 11.16 7.04
C GLN A 56 -9.90 11.06 7.33
N LEU A 57 -10.58 12.20 7.50
CA LEU A 57 -12.03 12.26 7.64
C LEU A 57 -12.74 11.72 6.40
N ILE A 58 -12.27 12.11 5.20
CA ILE A 58 -12.80 11.59 3.93
C ILE A 58 -12.51 10.09 3.82
N HIS A 59 -11.30 9.65 4.19
CA HIS A 59 -10.89 8.26 4.13
C HIS A 59 -11.74 7.37 5.04
N GLN A 60 -12.01 7.81 6.26
CA GLN A 60 -12.90 7.11 7.16
C GLN A 60 -14.33 7.02 6.60
N LYS A 61 -14.86 8.14 6.08
CA LYS A 61 -16.27 8.24 5.69
C LYS A 61 -16.59 7.58 4.34
N GLU A 62 -15.69 7.70 3.37
CA GLU A 62 -15.93 7.31 1.99
C GLU A 62 -15.14 6.07 1.57
N TYR A 63 -13.89 5.91 2.03
CA TYR A 63 -13.01 4.83 1.55
C TYR A 63 -13.07 3.56 2.40
N MET A 64 -13.09 3.68 3.73
CA MET A 64 -13.18 2.51 4.62
C MET A 64 -14.44 1.64 4.39
N PRO A 65 -15.64 2.20 4.11
CA PRO A 65 -16.81 1.37 3.77
C PRO A 65 -16.63 0.50 2.52
N GLU A 66 -15.92 0.99 1.51
CA GLU A 66 -15.61 0.20 0.31
C GLU A 66 -14.61 -0.92 0.62
N TYR A 67 -13.59 -0.66 1.45
CA TYR A 67 -12.69 -1.70 1.93
C TYR A 67 -13.44 -2.80 2.69
N LEU A 68 -14.36 -2.41 3.57
CA LEU A 68 -15.21 -3.33 4.31
C LEU A 68 -16.07 -4.19 3.38
N LYS A 69 -16.62 -3.60 2.31
CA LYS A 69 -17.38 -4.33 1.28
C LYS A 69 -16.51 -5.39 0.60
N TRP A 70 -15.31 -5.04 0.12
CA TRP A 70 -14.43 -6.02 -0.52
C TRP A 70 -13.97 -7.11 0.44
N LEU A 71 -13.64 -6.77 1.69
CA LEU A 71 -13.27 -7.75 2.70
C LEU A 71 -14.40 -8.75 2.96
N LYS A 72 -15.67 -8.29 3.00
CA LYS A 72 -16.84 -9.17 3.14
C LYS A 72 -17.04 -10.08 1.92
N VAL A 73 -16.88 -9.56 0.71
CA VAL A 73 -16.92 -10.38 -0.52
C VAL A 73 -15.83 -11.44 -0.48
N LEU A 74 -14.59 -11.04 -0.19
CA LEU A 74 -13.46 -11.97 -0.09
C LEU A 74 -13.71 -13.02 0.99
N LYS A 75 -14.14 -12.63 2.20
CA LYS A 75 -14.46 -13.59 3.28
C LYS A 75 -15.47 -14.66 2.85
N ASN A 76 -16.49 -14.27 2.10
CA ASN A 76 -17.58 -15.17 1.73
C ASN A 76 -17.25 -16.03 0.50
N GLU A 77 -16.44 -15.51 -0.43
CA GLU A 77 -16.34 -16.07 -1.78
C GLU A 77 -14.91 -16.50 -2.17
N TRP A 78 -13.88 -16.22 -1.37
CA TRP A 78 -12.48 -16.48 -1.75
C TRP A 78 -12.20 -17.91 -2.22
N GLN A 79 -12.96 -18.89 -1.71
CA GLN A 79 -12.83 -20.30 -2.11
C GLN A 79 -13.32 -20.58 -3.54
N SER A 80 -14.25 -19.79 -4.05
CA SER A 80 -14.92 -20.00 -5.35
C SER A 80 -14.61 -18.94 -6.40
N LEU A 81 -14.00 -17.80 -6.04
CA LEU A 81 -13.68 -16.73 -6.99
C LEU A 81 -12.82 -17.26 -8.16
N ASP A 82 -13.29 -17.10 -9.38
CA ASP A 82 -12.53 -17.46 -10.57
C ASP A 82 -11.53 -16.35 -10.99
N GLU A 83 -10.74 -16.61 -12.02
CA GLU A 83 -9.75 -15.65 -12.55
C GLU A 83 -10.40 -14.34 -13.00
N SER A 84 -11.59 -14.40 -13.60
CA SER A 84 -12.31 -13.22 -14.09
C SER A 84 -12.80 -12.35 -12.93
N GLN A 85 -13.38 -12.97 -11.90
CA GLN A 85 -13.86 -12.28 -10.71
C GLN A 85 -12.70 -11.66 -9.90
N LEU A 86 -11.58 -12.37 -9.75
CA LEU A 86 -10.38 -11.83 -9.10
C LEU A 86 -9.79 -10.65 -9.88
N LYS A 87 -9.82 -10.71 -11.21
CA LYS A 87 -9.37 -9.61 -12.05
C LYS A 87 -10.28 -8.38 -11.92
N GLN A 88 -11.59 -8.59 -11.91
CA GLN A 88 -12.54 -7.50 -11.68
C GLN A 88 -12.31 -6.82 -10.32
N LEU A 89 -12.13 -7.61 -9.24
CA LEU A 89 -11.80 -7.06 -7.92
C LEU A 89 -10.48 -6.27 -7.95
N ALA A 90 -9.46 -6.76 -8.64
CA ALA A 90 -8.19 -6.04 -8.79
C ALA A 90 -8.36 -4.70 -9.53
N ASP A 91 -9.18 -4.67 -10.59
CA ASP A 91 -9.49 -3.46 -11.34
C ASP A 91 -10.29 -2.44 -10.50
N GLU A 92 -11.26 -2.90 -9.69
CA GLU A 92 -12.00 -2.07 -8.74
C GLU A 92 -11.07 -1.42 -7.69
N VAL A 93 -10.19 -2.22 -7.09
CA VAL A 93 -9.19 -1.73 -6.11
C VAL A 93 -8.24 -0.72 -6.76
N GLN A 94 -7.80 -0.98 -8.00
CA GLN A 94 -6.95 -0.04 -8.73
C GLN A 94 -7.68 1.28 -9.03
N GLY A 95 -8.94 1.23 -9.47
CA GLY A 95 -9.74 2.42 -9.73
C GLY A 95 -9.93 3.26 -8.46
N HIS A 96 -10.18 2.61 -7.33
CA HIS A 96 -10.28 3.29 -6.05
C HIS A 96 -8.98 3.96 -5.62
N TRP A 97 -7.84 3.28 -5.77
CA TRP A 97 -6.54 3.89 -5.48
C TRP A 97 -6.29 5.13 -6.34
N HIS A 98 -6.73 5.11 -7.60
CA HIS A 98 -6.66 6.29 -8.47
C HIS A 98 -7.45 7.47 -7.89
N GLU A 99 -8.69 7.24 -7.45
CA GLU A 99 -9.51 8.27 -6.82
C GLU A 99 -8.90 8.80 -5.52
N VAL A 100 -8.33 7.94 -4.68
CA VAL A 100 -7.57 8.34 -3.49
C VAL A 100 -6.44 9.30 -3.87
N THR A 101 -5.63 8.93 -4.86
CA THR A 101 -4.48 9.76 -5.29
C THR A 101 -4.91 11.12 -5.84
N LYS A 102 -6.06 11.21 -6.52
CA LYS A 102 -6.63 12.49 -6.98
C LYS A 102 -6.94 13.43 -5.81
N ARG A 103 -7.51 12.91 -4.71
CA ARG A 103 -7.87 13.74 -3.54
C ARG A 103 -6.67 14.30 -2.80
N ILE A 104 -5.60 13.52 -2.69
CA ILE A 104 -4.38 13.95 -2.00
C ILE A 104 -3.40 14.69 -2.92
N ASN A 105 -3.71 14.82 -4.21
CA ASN A 105 -2.81 15.40 -5.20
C ASN A 105 -2.44 16.85 -4.87
N GLU A 106 -3.43 17.74 -4.80
CA GLU A 106 -3.17 19.17 -4.54
C GLU A 106 -2.45 19.40 -3.20
N PRO A 107 -2.86 18.79 -2.08
CA PRO A 107 -2.10 18.91 -0.84
C PRO A 107 -0.64 18.47 -0.96
N THR A 108 -0.39 17.36 -1.67
CA THR A 108 0.97 16.84 -1.88
C THR A 108 1.80 17.77 -2.75
N LEU A 109 1.24 18.27 -3.86
CA LEU A 109 1.95 19.19 -4.75
C LEU A 109 2.26 20.52 -4.06
N THR A 110 1.33 21.06 -3.27
CA THR A 110 1.56 22.29 -2.49
C THR A 110 2.72 22.11 -1.51
N LEU A 111 2.77 20.99 -0.79
CA LEU A 111 3.89 20.70 0.12
C LEU A 111 5.21 20.56 -0.65
N LEU A 112 5.24 19.76 -1.72
CA LEU A 112 6.46 19.52 -2.51
C LEU A 112 7.01 20.79 -3.16
N LEU A 113 6.14 21.67 -3.65
CA LEU A 113 6.53 22.94 -4.26
C LEU A 113 6.92 24.00 -3.22
N GLY A 114 6.42 23.87 -1.99
CA GLY A 114 6.79 24.70 -0.85
C GLY A 114 8.08 24.28 -0.14
N LEU A 115 8.72 23.19 -0.56
CA LEU A 115 10.03 22.78 -0.04
C LEU A 115 11.13 23.76 -0.46
N GLU A 116 12.04 24.04 0.46
CA GLU A 116 13.28 24.76 0.19
C GLU A 116 14.25 23.91 -0.63
N GLU A 117 15.27 24.54 -1.24
CA GLU A 117 16.21 23.84 -2.12
C GLU A 117 16.94 22.69 -1.39
N GLN A 118 17.35 22.91 -0.13
CA GLN A 118 18.00 21.89 0.68
C GLN A 118 17.05 20.72 0.98
N GLN A 119 15.78 21.01 1.28
CA GLN A 119 14.75 20.00 1.53
C GLN A 119 14.45 19.17 0.27
N LYS A 120 14.40 19.80 -0.91
CA LYS A 120 14.25 19.10 -2.20
C LYS A 120 15.42 18.16 -2.47
N GLN A 121 16.65 18.59 -2.19
CA GLN A 121 17.85 17.75 -2.34
C GLN A 121 17.82 16.57 -1.37
N GLN A 122 17.46 16.80 -0.10
CA GLN A 122 17.31 15.75 0.90
C GLN A 122 16.24 14.73 0.48
N LEU A 123 15.04 15.19 0.14
CA LEU A 123 13.94 14.38 -0.37
C LEU A 123 14.42 13.47 -1.51
N MET A 124 15.03 14.04 -2.55
CA MET A 124 15.45 13.27 -3.72
C MET A 124 16.60 12.32 -3.41
N SER A 125 17.53 12.70 -2.54
CA SER A 125 18.61 11.82 -2.06
C SER A 125 18.04 10.59 -1.37
N THR A 126 17.17 10.79 -0.36
CA THR A 126 16.57 9.70 0.41
C THR A 126 15.66 8.82 -0.46
N LEU A 127 14.90 9.38 -1.39
CA LEU A 127 14.08 8.59 -2.31
C LEU A 127 14.93 7.72 -3.25
N LYS A 128 16.03 8.25 -3.79
CA LYS A 128 16.96 7.50 -4.65
C LYS A 128 17.68 6.39 -3.87
N GLU A 129 18.15 6.67 -2.67
CA GLU A 129 18.78 5.67 -1.79
C GLU A 129 17.81 4.53 -1.46
N ARG A 130 16.57 4.85 -1.05
CA ARG A 130 15.54 3.85 -0.78
C ARG A 130 15.21 3.02 -2.01
N ALA A 131 15.15 3.62 -3.20
CA ALA A 131 14.93 2.89 -4.45
C ALA A 131 16.08 1.92 -4.76
N GLN A 132 17.33 2.34 -4.56
CA GLN A 132 18.50 1.49 -4.75
C GLN A 132 18.54 0.34 -3.73
N SER A 133 18.27 0.62 -2.45
CA SER A 133 18.19 -0.38 -1.39
C SER A 133 17.12 -1.44 -1.70
N ARG A 134 15.92 -1.01 -2.14
CA ARG A 134 14.85 -1.92 -2.57
C ARG A 134 15.24 -2.78 -3.76
N ALA A 135 15.95 -2.22 -4.75
CA ALA A 135 16.40 -2.97 -5.93
C ALA A 135 17.41 -4.08 -5.57
N LYS A 136 18.27 -3.84 -4.57
CA LYS A 136 19.27 -4.79 -4.07
C LYS A 136 18.74 -5.82 -3.08
N ASN A 137 17.46 -5.74 -2.71
CA ASN A 137 16.91 -6.54 -1.62
C ASN A 137 16.81 -8.03 -1.99
N THR A 138 17.67 -8.84 -1.38
CA THR A 138 17.79 -10.29 -1.61
C THR A 138 16.72 -11.09 -0.88
N ASP A 139 16.24 -10.63 0.27
CA ASP A 139 15.36 -11.40 1.15
C ASP A 139 13.88 -11.26 0.75
N ARG A 140 13.61 -10.96 -0.52
CA ARG A 140 12.27 -10.71 -1.05
C ARG A 140 11.38 -11.95 -0.97
N LEU A 141 11.96 -13.11 -1.30
CA LEU A 141 11.27 -14.39 -1.27
C LEU A 141 10.91 -14.77 0.18
N GLU A 142 11.87 -14.65 1.09
CA GLU A 142 11.66 -14.98 2.51
C GLU A 142 10.55 -14.13 3.13
N ARG A 143 10.59 -12.81 2.95
CA ARG A 143 9.50 -11.95 3.43
C ARG A 143 8.15 -12.21 2.75
N ALA A 144 8.15 -12.79 1.55
CA ALA A 144 6.91 -13.19 0.91
C ALA A 144 6.35 -14.48 1.51
N ILE A 145 7.23 -15.43 1.80
CA ILE A 145 6.91 -16.66 2.54
C ILE A 145 6.33 -16.29 3.91
N GLU A 146 7.00 -15.44 4.70
CA GLU A 146 6.51 -14.98 6.01
C GLU A 146 5.10 -14.38 5.92
N ARG A 147 4.85 -13.49 4.93
CA ARG A 147 3.51 -12.92 4.73
C ARG A 147 2.47 -13.96 4.34
N PHE A 148 2.83 -14.97 3.56
CA PHE A 148 1.92 -16.07 3.26
C PHE A 148 1.67 -16.92 4.49
N GLU A 149 2.65 -17.10 5.38
CA GLU A 149 2.48 -17.79 6.67
C GLU A 149 1.57 -17.00 7.62
N ASP A 150 1.69 -15.68 7.66
CA ASP A 150 0.78 -14.83 8.45
C ASP A 150 -0.70 -15.01 8.02
N ILE A 151 -0.95 -15.21 6.72
CA ILE A 151 -2.29 -15.30 6.13
C ILE A 151 -2.83 -16.74 6.08
N LEU A 152 -1.95 -17.73 5.87
CA LEU A 152 -2.34 -19.13 5.62
C LEU A 152 -2.00 -20.06 6.80
N GLY A 153 -1.12 -19.66 7.71
CA GLY A 153 -0.43 -20.55 8.64
C GLY A 153 0.75 -21.26 7.96
N ASP A 154 1.30 -22.28 8.62
CA ASP A 154 2.49 -23.01 8.13
C ASP A 154 2.35 -23.46 6.66
N LEU A 155 3.35 -23.11 5.84
CA LEU A 155 3.35 -23.47 4.43
C LEU A 155 3.96 -24.85 4.19
N SER A 156 3.23 -25.67 3.43
CA SER A 156 3.74 -26.94 2.92
C SER A 156 4.88 -26.76 1.90
N PRO A 157 5.71 -27.78 1.65
CA PRO A 157 6.74 -27.73 0.62
C PRO A 157 6.21 -27.36 -0.77
N ILE A 158 5.00 -27.82 -1.12
CA ILE A 158 4.34 -27.51 -2.39
C ILE A 158 4.01 -26.01 -2.47
N GLN A 159 3.45 -25.44 -1.41
CA GLN A 159 3.12 -24.01 -1.34
C GLN A 159 4.36 -23.13 -1.44
N ARG A 160 5.45 -23.49 -0.74
CA ARG A 160 6.74 -22.79 -0.88
C ARG A 160 7.26 -22.84 -2.31
N SER A 161 7.17 -24.00 -2.96
CA SER A 161 7.58 -24.15 -4.36
C SER A 161 6.75 -23.28 -5.32
N ILE A 162 5.43 -23.17 -5.11
CA ILE A 162 4.55 -22.29 -5.89
C ILE A 162 5.00 -20.82 -5.76
N ILE A 163 5.30 -20.36 -4.53
CA ILE A 163 5.77 -18.99 -4.29
C ILE A 163 7.12 -18.76 -4.95
N THR A 164 8.10 -19.66 -4.77
CA THR A 164 9.42 -19.56 -5.40
C THR A 164 9.32 -19.46 -6.92
N LYS A 165 8.52 -20.34 -7.55
CA LYS A 165 8.29 -20.32 -8.99
C LYS A 165 7.72 -18.98 -9.47
N TYR A 166 6.75 -18.42 -8.74
CA TYR A 166 6.21 -17.09 -9.06
C TYR A 166 7.29 -15.99 -8.99
N PHE A 167 8.22 -16.07 -8.05
CA PHE A 167 9.31 -15.11 -7.91
C PHE A 167 10.28 -15.18 -9.10
N ASP A 168 10.67 -16.38 -9.51
CA ASP A 168 11.54 -16.59 -10.68
C ASP A 168 10.86 -16.07 -11.95
N GLU A 169 9.57 -16.39 -12.10
CA GLU A 169 8.76 -16.03 -13.26
C GLU A 169 8.43 -14.53 -13.38
N THR A 170 8.63 -13.75 -12.32
CA THR A 170 8.33 -12.31 -12.28
C THR A 170 9.57 -11.45 -12.13
N GLU A 171 10.76 -12.05 -12.22
CA GLU A 171 12.02 -11.34 -12.05
C GLU A 171 12.24 -10.26 -13.12
N TYR A 172 11.90 -10.56 -14.38
CA TYR A 172 11.90 -9.55 -15.45
C TYR A 172 11.00 -8.35 -15.14
N ASN A 173 9.79 -8.59 -14.62
CA ASN A 173 8.85 -7.51 -14.28
C ASN A 173 9.43 -6.59 -13.19
N ARG A 174 10.20 -7.17 -12.25
CA ARG A 174 10.91 -6.41 -11.22
C ARG A 174 11.95 -5.47 -11.84
N GLU A 175 12.77 -5.97 -12.76
CA GLU A 175 13.78 -5.14 -13.43
C GLU A 175 13.15 -3.97 -14.18
N VAL A 176 12.07 -4.23 -14.93
CA VAL A 176 11.29 -3.18 -15.61
C VAL A 176 10.79 -2.15 -14.60
N TRP A 177 10.26 -2.58 -13.45
CA TRP A 177 9.75 -1.68 -12.43
C TRP A 177 10.84 -0.86 -11.72
N ASN A 178 12.02 -1.45 -11.52
CA ASN A 178 13.18 -0.75 -10.98
C ASN A 178 13.64 0.36 -11.93
N LEU A 179 13.76 0.08 -13.22
CA LEU A 179 14.12 1.07 -14.24
C LEU A 179 13.06 2.17 -14.36
N HIS A 180 11.78 1.80 -14.34
CA HIS A 180 10.67 2.77 -14.33
C HIS A 180 10.73 3.68 -13.09
N THR A 181 11.01 3.12 -11.92
CA THR A 181 11.17 3.89 -10.67
C THR A 181 12.34 4.87 -10.77
N GLN A 182 13.48 4.46 -11.31
CA GLN A 182 14.62 5.36 -11.53
C GLN A 182 14.26 6.49 -12.50
N SER A 183 13.61 6.17 -13.63
CA SER A 183 13.19 7.19 -14.61
C SER A 183 12.23 8.20 -13.99
N ARG A 184 11.25 7.74 -13.19
CA ARG A 184 10.32 8.60 -12.46
C ARG A 184 11.03 9.54 -11.50
N LEU A 185 11.95 9.02 -10.70
CA LEU A 185 12.70 9.85 -9.74
C LEU A 185 13.55 10.90 -10.46
N THR A 186 14.18 10.56 -11.59
CA THR A 186 14.91 11.55 -12.41
C THR A 186 13.98 12.65 -12.95
N ARG A 187 12.77 12.30 -13.41
CA ARG A 187 11.78 13.29 -13.88
C ARG A 187 11.26 14.17 -12.75
N LEU A 188 11.00 13.58 -11.58
CA LEU A 188 10.57 14.33 -10.40
C LEU A 188 11.65 15.32 -9.95
N ASP A 189 12.91 14.89 -9.93
CA ASP A 189 14.07 15.74 -9.62
C ASP A 189 14.14 16.95 -10.56
N ALA A 190 14.03 16.70 -11.87
CA ALA A 190 14.04 17.75 -12.89
C ALA A 190 12.90 18.76 -12.70
N LEU A 191 11.70 18.30 -12.33
CA LEU A 191 10.55 19.18 -12.07
C LEU A 191 10.75 20.01 -10.80
N LEU A 192 11.33 19.44 -9.74
CA LEU A 192 11.59 20.15 -8.49
C LEU A 192 12.69 21.21 -8.63
N ALA A 193 13.62 21.01 -9.58
CA ALA A 193 14.72 21.93 -9.88
C ALA A 193 14.31 23.16 -10.74
N LEU A 194 13.11 23.16 -11.32
CA LEU A 194 12.62 24.30 -12.10
C LEU A 194 12.50 25.54 -11.20
N LYS A 195 13.07 26.66 -11.68
CA LYS A 195 13.07 27.94 -10.96
C LYS A 195 11.87 28.83 -11.30
N THR A 196 11.06 28.41 -12.27
CA THR A 196 9.81 29.07 -12.65
C THR A 196 8.60 28.34 -12.07
N PRO A 197 7.47 29.02 -11.82
CA PRO A 197 6.24 28.36 -11.44
C PRO A 197 5.84 27.28 -12.46
N LEU A 198 5.45 26.10 -11.98
CA LEU A 198 5.02 25.01 -12.84
C LEU A 198 3.71 25.33 -13.56
N LYS A 199 3.71 25.11 -14.88
CA LYS A 199 2.52 25.10 -15.73
C LYS A 199 1.61 23.92 -15.35
N GLN A 200 0.35 23.98 -15.78
CA GLN A 200 -0.61 22.90 -15.48
C GLN A 200 -0.14 21.52 -15.97
N THR A 201 0.47 21.45 -17.15
CA THR A 201 1.03 20.21 -17.69
C THR A 201 2.18 19.65 -16.86
N GLU A 202 3.02 20.52 -16.30
CA GLU A 202 4.14 20.14 -15.43
C GLU A 202 3.63 19.68 -14.05
N ARG A 203 2.58 20.32 -13.51
CA ARG A 203 1.90 19.87 -12.29
C ARG A 203 1.28 18.47 -12.47
N GLN A 204 0.62 18.23 -13.60
CA GLN A 204 0.10 16.90 -13.94
C GLN A 204 1.23 15.86 -14.06
N LEU A 205 2.36 16.24 -14.65
CA LEU A 205 3.52 15.36 -14.75
C LEU A 205 4.14 15.09 -13.36
N MET A 206 4.21 16.09 -12.49
CA MET A 206 4.66 15.93 -11.10
C MET A 206 3.75 14.96 -10.35
N ALA A 207 2.44 15.17 -10.40
CA ALA A 207 1.44 14.27 -9.79
C ALA A 207 1.62 12.81 -10.25
N HIS A 208 1.78 12.60 -11.56
CA HIS A 208 2.03 11.28 -12.13
C HIS A 208 3.33 10.65 -11.59
N ASN A 209 4.43 11.42 -11.49
CA ASN A 209 5.70 10.93 -10.97
C ASN A 209 5.69 10.75 -9.44
N VAL A 210 4.80 11.41 -8.70
CA VAL A 210 4.60 11.16 -7.27
C VAL A 210 3.80 9.87 -7.08
N PHE A 211 2.58 9.82 -7.61
CA PHE A 211 1.60 8.75 -7.31
C PHE A 211 1.73 7.49 -8.17
N ASN A 212 2.52 7.53 -9.25
CA ASN A 212 2.72 6.39 -10.15
C ASN A 212 1.43 5.89 -10.81
N THR A 213 0.61 6.84 -11.25
CA THR A 213 -0.61 6.55 -11.99
C THR A 213 -0.28 5.89 -13.34
N MET A 214 -1.11 4.98 -13.83
CA MET A 214 -0.86 4.26 -15.09
C MET A 214 -1.51 4.91 -16.31
N ASP A 215 -2.36 5.91 -16.13
CA ASP A 215 -3.15 6.55 -17.19
C ASP A 215 -2.26 7.01 -18.36
N ASN A 216 -1.09 7.58 -18.03
CA ASN A 216 -0.12 8.11 -18.99
C ASN A 216 1.16 7.26 -19.09
N ALA A 217 1.15 6.03 -18.58
CA ALA A 217 2.27 5.11 -18.72
C ALA A 217 2.46 4.64 -20.17
N SER A 218 3.67 4.21 -20.53
CA SER A 218 3.91 3.62 -21.83
C SER A 218 3.14 2.31 -22.01
N GLU A 219 2.76 1.99 -23.25
CA GLU A 219 2.04 0.74 -23.56
C GLU A 219 2.84 -0.51 -23.15
N HIS A 220 4.17 -0.45 -23.21
CA HIS A 220 5.01 -1.52 -22.67
C HIS A 220 4.80 -1.71 -21.16
N LEU A 221 4.83 -0.63 -20.37
CA LEU A 221 4.65 -0.71 -18.92
C LEU A 221 3.24 -1.18 -18.55
N LYS A 222 2.21 -0.72 -19.27
CA LYS A 222 0.83 -1.21 -19.10
C LYS A 222 0.75 -2.72 -19.35
N ARG A 223 1.35 -3.22 -20.43
CA ARG A 223 1.40 -4.67 -20.71
C ARG A 223 2.11 -5.46 -19.62
N VAL A 224 3.28 -4.99 -19.17
CA VAL A 224 4.04 -5.64 -18.08
C VAL A 224 3.22 -5.68 -16.79
N ARG A 225 2.55 -4.58 -16.43
CA ARG A 225 1.65 -4.54 -15.27
C ARG A 225 0.52 -5.57 -15.39
N THR A 226 -0.16 -5.63 -16.53
CA THR A 226 -1.24 -6.61 -16.76
C THR A 226 -0.73 -8.05 -16.68
N GLN A 227 0.41 -8.35 -17.29
CA GLN A 227 1.03 -9.68 -17.21
C GLN A 227 1.39 -10.05 -15.76
N TRP A 228 1.92 -9.09 -15.00
CA TRP A 228 2.27 -9.31 -13.60
C TRP A 228 1.03 -9.56 -12.75
N MET A 229 -0.03 -8.78 -12.92
CA MET A 229 -1.31 -8.99 -12.25
C MET A 229 -1.88 -10.38 -12.55
N ASN A 230 -1.87 -10.82 -13.82
CA ASN A 230 -2.35 -12.15 -14.18
C ASN A 230 -1.52 -13.26 -13.51
N LYS A 231 -0.20 -13.08 -13.38
CA LYS A 231 0.66 -14.03 -12.64
C LYS A 231 0.34 -14.04 -11.14
N GLN A 232 0.00 -12.89 -10.55
CA GLN A 232 -0.44 -12.81 -9.15
C GLN A 232 -1.78 -13.53 -8.94
N ILE A 233 -2.76 -13.32 -9.81
CA ILE A 233 -4.06 -14.02 -9.72
C ILE A 233 -3.86 -15.53 -9.81
N LYS A 234 -3.02 -16.00 -10.75
CA LYS A 234 -2.66 -17.42 -10.86
C LYS A 234 -1.96 -17.96 -9.61
N LEU A 235 -1.05 -17.18 -9.02
CA LEU A 235 -0.44 -17.54 -7.73
C LEU A 235 -1.51 -17.75 -6.67
N LEU A 236 -2.47 -16.83 -6.52
CA LEU A 236 -3.54 -16.94 -5.52
C LEU A 236 -4.43 -18.18 -5.74
N ILE A 237 -4.81 -18.46 -6.99
CA ILE A 237 -5.61 -19.64 -7.34
C ILE A 237 -4.85 -20.93 -7.04
N ASN A 238 -3.59 -21.03 -7.50
CA ASN A 238 -2.75 -22.21 -7.25
C ASN A 238 -2.52 -22.43 -5.75
N MET A 239 -2.31 -21.36 -4.99
CA MET A 239 -2.17 -21.44 -3.53
C MET A 239 -3.46 -21.96 -2.89
N ARG A 240 -4.62 -21.40 -3.27
CA ARG A 240 -5.94 -21.81 -2.77
C ARG A 240 -6.20 -23.30 -2.96
N GLU A 241 -5.85 -23.85 -4.12
CA GLU A 241 -6.06 -25.27 -4.45
C GLU A 241 -5.27 -26.24 -3.54
N THR A 242 -4.23 -25.74 -2.89
CA THR A 242 -3.37 -26.55 -2.00
C THR A 242 -3.72 -26.41 -0.52
N LEU A 243 -4.70 -25.57 -0.16
CA LEU A 243 -4.97 -25.26 1.24
C LEU A 243 -5.59 -26.45 1.99
N SER A 244 -4.99 -26.79 3.13
CA SER A 244 -5.59 -27.74 4.07
C SER A 244 -6.83 -27.14 4.75
N PRO A 245 -7.73 -27.95 5.34
CA PRO A 245 -8.86 -27.44 6.11
C PRO A 245 -8.46 -26.46 7.23
N SER A 246 -7.27 -26.63 7.82
CA SER A 246 -6.78 -25.69 8.84
C SER A 246 -6.37 -24.35 8.26
N GLN A 247 -5.67 -24.35 7.11
CA GLN A 247 -5.26 -23.12 6.44
C GLN A 247 -6.48 -22.35 5.91
N LYS A 248 -7.53 -23.06 5.45
CA LYS A 248 -8.79 -22.42 5.06
C LYS A 248 -9.43 -21.65 6.23
N ARG A 249 -9.44 -22.21 7.44
CA ARG A 249 -9.91 -21.50 8.64
C ARG A 249 -9.05 -20.29 8.97
N HIS A 250 -7.73 -20.41 8.85
CA HIS A 250 -6.80 -19.30 9.10
C HIS A 250 -7.05 -18.12 8.14
N VAL A 251 -7.37 -18.41 6.87
CA VAL A 251 -7.81 -17.38 5.90
C VAL A 251 -9.13 -16.73 6.33
N ASP A 252 -10.11 -17.51 6.79
CA ASP A 252 -11.40 -16.98 7.25
C ASP A 252 -11.24 -16.09 8.50
N GLU A 253 -10.33 -16.46 9.41
CA GLU A 253 -9.96 -15.70 10.60
C GLU A 253 -9.21 -14.42 10.22
N PHE A 254 -8.28 -14.48 9.26
CA PHE A 254 -7.58 -13.33 8.72
C PHE A 254 -8.57 -12.29 8.16
N PHE A 255 -9.51 -12.72 7.30
CA PHE A 255 -10.52 -11.79 6.78
C PHE A 255 -11.45 -11.26 7.87
N GLN A 256 -11.84 -12.08 8.85
CA GLN A 256 -12.67 -11.62 9.96
C GLN A 256 -11.95 -10.54 10.79
N SER A 257 -10.69 -10.76 11.12
CA SER A 257 -9.86 -9.80 11.85
C SER A 257 -9.79 -8.45 11.15
N TRP A 258 -9.56 -8.44 9.83
CA TRP A 258 -9.56 -7.20 9.05
C TRP A 258 -10.93 -6.53 8.94
N ILE A 259 -12.01 -7.31 8.84
CA ILE A 259 -13.38 -6.77 8.87
C ILE A 259 -13.64 -6.06 10.20
N ASP A 260 -13.28 -6.68 11.32
CA ASP A 260 -13.48 -6.13 12.65
C ASP A 260 -12.68 -4.84 12.84
N ILE A 261 -11.40 -4.83 12.42
CA ILE A 261 -10.55 -3.64 12.45
C ILE A 261 -11.18 -2.51 11.61
N VAL A 262 -11.53 -2.75 10.35
CA VAL A 262 -12.08 -1.70 9.49
C VAL A 262 -13.41 -1.18 10.02
N ASP A 263 -14.28 -2.05 10.54
CA ASP A 263 -15.56 -1.66 11.13
C ASP A 263 -15.37 -0.79 12.39
N GLU A 264 -14.36 -1.09 13.22
CA GLU A 264 -13.95 -0.24 14.34
C GLU A 264 -13.43 1.13 13.86
N LEU A 265 -12.57 1.15 12.85
CA LEU A 265 -12.01 2.38 12.30
C LEU A 265 -13.09 3.29 11.68
N ILE A 266 -14.14 2.74 11.07
CA ILE A 266 -15.28 3.51 10.56
C ILE A 266 -16.03 4.23 11.70
N LYS A 267 -16.09 3.62 12.89
CA LYS A 267 -16.81 4.13 14.07
C LYS A 267 -15.96 5.03 14.96
N ALA A 268 -14.64 5.04 14.76
CA ALA A 268 -13.70 5.82 15.54
C ALA A 268 -14.05 7.32 15.49
N LYS A 269 -13.97 7.99 16.65
CA LYS A 269 -14.14 9.45 16.70
C LYS A 269 -12.80 10.12 16.40
N LEU A 270 -12.70 10.77 15.23
CA LEU A 270 -11.55 11.59 14.82
C LEU A 270 -11.68 13.01 15.39
#